data_AF-A0A952WCI8-F1
#
_entry.id   AF-A0A952WCI8-F1
#
_cell.length_a   1.000
_cell.length_b   1.000
_cell.length_c   1.000
_cell.angle_alpha   90.00
_cell.angle_beta   90.00
_cell.angle_gamma   90.00
#
_symmetry.space_group_name_H-M   'P 1'
#
loop_
_entity.id
_entity.type
_entity.pdbx_description
1 polymer ?
#
loop_
_entity_poly.entity_id
_entity_poly.type
_entity_poly.pdbx_seq_one_letter_code
_entity_poly.pdbx_strand_id
1 'polypeptide(L)'
;MLRICRPSWIAAIWAILLGAASARAQHDILLAEDLKIPRVTIAWPVRDGGVATFSGERRYQSSAQKRELAPNIDVYVGLGGTRLDRGKADRRGAVVQVGLYKQDPGKPFFRDIKEGAAITIRLDRVVMNRPAAPVPRTSLVHMRYMLEDLQTCGLGGEARNLILTADKQDPVLQTYNELSARPGSLDGSSPDAGRVETRVEQDGAISLSLTLPYALLRHTQDPYQRTTPGGFFEPNHFHFEIELMPAGPAAPPPEQASASNPAVAQAPDAAAGQPTKVPSDSPR
;
A
#
# COMPACT_ATOMS: atom_id res chain seq x y z
N MET A 1 -52.17 -31.86 -64.37
CA MET A 1 -52.23 -31.21 -63.04
C MET A 1 -50.86 -31.31 -62.40
N LEU A 2 -50.21 -30.16 -62.19
CA LEU A 2 -48.94 -29.98 -61.47
C LEU A 2 -49.10 -30.31 -59.97
N ARG A 3 -48.10 -30.95 -59.36
CA ARG A 3 -47.63 -30.81 -57.95
C ARG A 3 -46.24 -31.48 -57.91
N ILE A 4 -45.13 -30.77 -58.09
CA ILE A 4 -44.40 -29.87 -57.16
C ILE A 4 -44.01 -30.53 -55.82
N CYS A 5 -42.73 -30.93 -55.76
CA CYS A 5 -41.74 -30.88 -54.67
C CYS A 5 -42.19 -30.56 -53.22
N ARG A 6 -41.59 -31.24 -52.22
CA ARG A 6 -40.34 -30.77 -51.59
C ARG A 6 -39.71 -31.75 -50.57
N PRO A 7 -38.37 -31.71 -50.42
CA PRO A 7 -37.60 -32.55 -49.51
C PRO A 7 -37.25 -31.85 -48.18
N SER A 8 -36.87 -32.68 -47.21
CA SER A 8 -35.85 -32.47 -46.16
C SER A 8 -35.80 -31.13 -45.41
N TRP A 9 -36.40 -31.10 -44.22
CA TRP A 9 -36.11 -30.13 -43.15
C TRP A 9 -35.87 -30.87 -41.83
N ILE A 10 -34.81 -31.68 -41.78
CA ILE A 10 -34.19 -32.14 -40.53
C ILE A 10 -32.74 -31.69 -40.60
N ALA A 11 -32.36 -30.75 -39.73
CA ALA A 11 -31.02 -30.27 -39.37
C ALA A 11 -30.91 -28.73 -39.39
N ALA A 12 -31.69 -28.06 -38.53
CA ALA A 12 -31.43 -26.65 -38.19
C ALA A 12 -31.75 -26.36 -36.71
N ILE A 13 -31.57 -27.36 -35.84
CA ILE A 13 -31.58 -27.23 -34.39
C ILE A 13 -30.30 -27.95 -33.97
N TRP A 14 -29.25 -27.21 -33.61
CA TRP A 14 -28.05 -27.61 -32.83
C TRP A 14 -26.83 -26.69 -33.03
N ALA A 15 -26.87 -25.70 -33.95
CA ALA A 15 -25.73 -24.82 -34.22
C ALA A 15 -25.86 -23.38 -33.67
N ILE A 16 -26.58 -23.17 -32.55
CA ILE A 16 -26.62 -21.86 -31.85
C ILE A 16 -26.16 -21.97 -30.37
N LEU A 17 -25.72 -23.15 -29.92
CA LEU A 17 -25.24 -23.36 -28.53
C LEU A 17 -23.72 -23.47 -28.37
N LEU A 18 -22.94 -23.07 -29.39
CA LEU A 18 -21.46 -23.20 -29.40
C LEU A 18 -20.71 -21.87 -29.54
N GLY A 19 -21.33 -20.75 -29.15
CA GLY A 19 -20.70 -19.41 -29.17
C GLY A 19 -20.33 -18.82 -27.80
N ALA A 20 -20.65 -19.47 -26.68
CA ALA A 20 -20.39 -18.93 -25.34
C ALA A 20 -19.11 -19.51 -24.68
N ALA A 21 -18.24 -20.14 -25.47
CA ALA A 21 -16.95 -20.60 -24.98
C ALA A 21 -15.92 -19.47 -25.10
N SER A 22 -15.65 -18.85 -23.95
CA SER A 22 -14.34 -18.32 -23.61
C SER A 22 -13.89 -17.04 -24.33
N ALA A 23 -14.60 -15.94 -24.08
CA ALA A 23 -13.92 -14.65 -23.91
C ALA A 23 -13.19 -14.60 -22.54
N ARG A 24 -12.49 -15.68 -22.16
CA ARG A 24 -11.55 -15.72 -21.02
C ARG A 24 -10.14 -15.53 -21.55
N ALA A 25 -9.93 -14.40 -22.21
CA ALA A 25 -8.60 -13.95 -22.63
C ALA A 25 -8.49 -12.42 -22.54
N GLN A 26 -9.32 -11.77 -21.72
CA GLN A 26 -8.91 -10.47 -21.19
C GLN A 26 -7.80 -10.77 -20.19
N HIS A 27 -6.57 -10.47 -20.61
CA HIS A 27 -5.39 -10.52 -19.77
C HIS A 27 -5.73 -9.98 -18.37
N ASP A 28 -5.42 -10.80 -17.35
CA ASP A 28 -5.60 -10.56 -15.91
C ASP A 28 -4.76 -9.35 -15.43
N ILE A 29 -5.03 -8.17 -15.97
CA ILE A 29 -4.36 -6.92 -15.60
C ILE A 29 -5.08 -6.37 -14.37
N LEU A 30 -4.30 -6.06 -13.34
CA LEU A 30 -4.78 -5.36 -12.17
C LEU A 30 -4.97 -3.87 -12.51
N LEU A 31 -6.20 -3.38 -12.43
CA LEU A 31 -6.55 -2.00 -12.76
C LEU A 31 -7.20 -1.33 -11.56
N ALA A 32 -6.85 -0.07 -11.31
CA ALA A 32 -7.53 0.71 -10.27
C ALA A 32 -8.97 1.04 -10.69
N GLU A 33 -9.90 0.97 -9.74
CA GLU A 33 -11.25 1.49 -9.94
C GLU A 33 -11.23 3.02 -9.84
N ASP A 34 -11.30 3.69 -10.99
CA ASP A 34 -11.17 5.14 -11.11
C ASP A 34 -12.36 5.93 -10.53
N LEU A 35 -13.52 5.27 -10.39
CA LEU A 35 -14.71 5.83 -9.71
C LEU A 35 -14.56 5.86 -8.19
N LYS A 36 -13.65 5.06 -7.61
CA LYS A 36 -13.36 5.04 -6.18
C LYS A 36 -12.17 5.95 -5.91
N ILE A 37 -12.46 7.19 -5.50
CA ILE A 37 -11.43 8.22 -5.34
C ILE A 37 -10.70 8.02 -4.01
N PRO A 38 -9.38 7.70 -4.02
CA PRO A 38 -8.62 7.55 -2.79
C PRO A 38 -8.47 8.88 -2.06
N ARG A 39 -8.15 8.79 -0.76
CA ARG A 39 -7.89 9.93 0.10
C ARG A 39 -6.43 9.93 0.50
N VAL A 40 -5.76 11.08 0.32
CA VAL A 40 -4.43 11.30 0.87
C VAL A 40 -4.56 12.12 2.14
N THR A 41 -3.82 11.73 3.17
CA THR A 41 -3.60 12.52 4.38
C THR A 41 -2.11 12.69 4.61
N ILE A 42 -1.65 13.91 4.87
CA ILE A 42 -0.28 14.22 5.28
C ILE A 42 -0.34 14.84 6.68
N ALA A 43 0.53 14.39 7.59
CA ALA A 43 0.60 14.92 8.94
C ALA A 43 2.03 15.00 9.49
N TRP A 44 2.32 16.01 10.32
CA TRP A 44 3.59 16.12 11.05
C TRP A 44 3.45 16.90 12.37
N PRO A 45 4.22 16.55 13.42
CA PRO A 45 4.32 17.34 14.64
C PRO A 45 4.96 18.72 14.37
N VAL A 46 4.40 19.78 14.94
CA VAL A 46 4.95 21.14 14.83
C VAL A 46 5.70 21.56 16.10
N ARG A 47 6.64 22.50 15.96
CA ARG A 47 7.56 22.95 17.02
C ARG A 47 6.84 23.47 18.26
N ASP A 48 5.78 24.24 18.07
CA ASP A 48 5.00 24.86 19.14
C ASP A 48 3.98 23.90 19.79
N GLY A 49 4.02 22.61 19.41
CA GLY A 49 3.10 21.58 19.87
C GLY A 49 1.91 21.35 18.93
N GLY A 50 1.30 20.17 19.02
CA GLY A 50 0.24 19.75 18.11
C GLY A 50 0.74 19.07 16.83
N VAL A 51 -0.18 18.84 15.90
CA VAL A 51 0.07 18.12 14.63
C VAL A 51 -0.61 18.88 13.50
N ALA A 52 0.18 19.33 12.52
CA ALA A 52 -0.35 19.84 11.27
C ALA A 52 -0.87 18.66 10.45
N THR A 53 -2.14 18.69 10.04
CA THR A 53 -2.80 17.60 9.29
C THR A 53 -3.57 18.16 8.12
N PHE A 54 -3.35 17.59 6.93
CA PHE A 54 -4.00 17.99 5.69
C PHE A 54 -4.53 16.76 4.97
N SER A 55 -5.77 16.79 4.50
CA SER A 55 -6.43 15.64 3.88
C SER A 55 -7.25 16.06 2.67
N GLY A 56 -7.26 15.23 1.63
CA GLY A 56 -7.96 15.52 0.40
C GLY A 56 -8.10 14.31 -0.50
N GLU A 57 -9.16 14.32 -1.30
CA GLU A 57 -9.39 13.27 -2.30
C GLU A 57 -8.50 13.50 -3.52
N ARG A 58 -7.99 12.42 -4.11
CA ARG A 58 -7.08 12.48 -5.26
C ARG A 58 -7.46 11.39 -6.25
N ARG A 59 -7.86 11.78 -7.46
CA ARG A 59 -8.03 10.81 -8.55
C ARG A 59 -6.66 10.31 -9.00
N TYR A 60 -6.60 9.09 -9.53
CA TYR A 60 -5.40 8.58 -10.18
C TYR A 60 -5.06 9.43 -11.39
N GLN A 61 -3.91 10.09 -11.33
CA GLN A 61 -3.49 11.13 -12.26
C GLN A 61 -1.97 11.15 -12.40
N SER A 62 -1.48 11.82 -13.44
CA SER A 62 -0.05 12.07 -13.61
C SER A 62 0.42 13.22 -12.72
N SER A 63 1.74 13.33 -12.50
CA SER A 63 2.33 14.42 -11.73
C SER A 63 2.08 15.82 -12.33
N ALA A 64 1.75 15.90 -13.62
CA ALA A 64 1.36 17.16 -14.27
C ALA A 64 0.03 17.72 -13.75
N GLN A 65 -0.81 16.88 -13.13
CA GLN A 65 -2.15 17.23 -12.63
C GLN A 65 -2.19 17.35 -11.10
N LYS A 66 -1.03 17.37 -10.44
CA LYS A 66 -0.91 17.58 -9.00
C LYS A 66 -1.66 18.85 -8.55
N ARG A 67 -2.19 18.80 -7.33
CA ARG A 67 -2.95 19.90 -6.73
C ARG A 67 -2.56 20.10 -5.28
N GLU A 68 -2.62 21.35 -4.85
CA GLU A 68 -2.35 21.74 -3.46
C GLU A 68 -3.11 20.86 -2.46
N LEU A 69 -2.40 20.39 -1.44
CA LEU A 69 -2.97 19.72 -0.27
C LEU A 69 -2.66 20.48 1.03
N ALA A 70 -1.45 21.02 1.11
CA ALA A 70 -0.94 21.74 2.27
C ALA A 70 -0.11 22.94 1.79
N PRO A 71 0.19 23.92 2.67
CA PRO A 71 1.05 25.05 2.31
C PRO A 71 2.38 24.56 1.73
N ASN A 72 2.72 25.03 0.52
CA ASN A 72 3.92 24.62 -0.23
C ASN A 72 3.95 23.16 -0.72
N ILE A 73 2.84 22.40 -0.62
CA ILE A 73 2.81 20.99 -1.03
C ILE A 73 1.67 20.74 -2.02
N ASP A 74 2.06 20.48 -3.26
CA ASP A 74 1.18 19.86 -4.26
C ASP A 74 1.26 18.34 -4.16
N VAL A 75 0.11 17.66 -4.30
CA VAL A 75 -0.01 16.22 -4.16
C VAL A 75 -0.76 15.61 -5.33
N TYR A 76 -0.33 14.43 -5.76
CA TYR A 76 -1.07 13.55 -6.67
C TYR A 76 -1.04 12.09 -6.19
N VAL A 77 -2.01 11.32 -6.64
CA VAL A 77 -1.99 9.85 -6.55
C VAL A 77 -1.87 9.32 -7.96
N GLY A 78 -0.95 8.40 -8.22
CA GLY A 78 -0.68 7.88 -9.54
C GLY A 78 -0.64 6.35 -9.58
N LEU A 79 -0.78 5.82 -10.79
CA LEU A 79 -0.43 4.45 -11.12
C LEU A 79 0.88 4.43 -11.90
N GLY A 80 1.72 3.43 -11.65
CA GLY A 80 3.11 3.41 -12.10
C GLY A 80 4.04 4.05 -11.07
N GLY A 81 5.22 4.45 -11.53
CA GLY A 81 6.27 4.97 -10.66
C GLY A 81 7.63 4.37 -11.01
N THR A 82 8.58 4.58 -10.11
CA THR A 82 9.99 4.24 -10.32
C THR A 82 10.18 2.76 -10.61
N ARG A 83 9.53 1.88 -9.86
CA ARG A 83 9.60 0.45 -10.07
C ARG A 83 9.16 0.05 -11.48
N LEU A 84 8.08 0.67 -11.98
CA LEU A 84 7.59 0.42 -13.34
C LEU A 84 8.55 1.00 -14.39
N ASP A 85 8.99 2.25 -14.22
CA ASP A 85 9.91 2.95 -15.13
C ASP A 85 11.26 2.24 -15.26
N ARG A 86 11.68 1.51 -14.22
CA ARG A 86 12.91 0.71 -14.19
C ARG A 86 12.70 -0.75 -14.63
N GLY A 87 11.48 -1.15 -14.99
CA GLY A 87 11.18 -2.52 -15.39
C GLY A 87 11.33 -3.54 -14.26
N LYS A 88 11.14 -3.11 -13.00
CA LYS A 88 11.26 -3.93 -11.78
C LYS A 88 9.93 -4.23 -11.12
N ALA A 89 8.81 -3.91 -11.79
CA ALA A 89 7.46 -4.30 -11.39
C ALA A 89 7.11 -5.68 -11.94
N ASP A 90 6.31 -6.44 -11.20
CA ASP A 90 5.63 -7.64 -11.69
C ASP A 90 4.62 -7.24 -12.77
N ARG A 91 4.59 -8.00 -13.85
CA ARG A 91 3.73 -7.75 -15.02
C ARG A 91 2.24 -7.90 -14.72
N ARG A 92 1.89 -8.58 -13.63
CA ARG A 92 0.51 -8.79 -13.18
C ARG A 92 0.11 -7.81 -12.07
N GLY A 93 1.08 -7.09 -11.51
CA GLY A 93 0.86 -6.13 -10.45
C GLY A 93 0.45 -4.76 -10.96
N ALA A 94 0.13 -3.88 -10.01
CA ALA A 94 -0.04 -2.45 -10.23
C ALA A 94 0.80 -1.71 -9.19
N VAL A 95 1.56 -0.71 -9.62
CA VAL A 95 2.28 0.18 -8.70
C VAL A 95 1.37 1.38 -8.40
N VAL A 96 1.14 1.64 -7.11
CA VAL A 96 0.42 2.84 -6.66
C VAL A 96 1.41 3.76 -5.97
N GLN A 97 1.30 5.06 -6.24
CA GLN A 97 2.19 6.06 -5.65
C GLN A 97 1.43 7.30 -5.15
N VAL A 98 1.98 7.92 -4.10
CA VAL A 98 1.63 9.27 -3.64
C VAL A 98 2.85 10.15 -3.84
N GLY A 99 2.74 11.16 -4.70
CA GLY A 99 3.83 12.09 -4.96
C GLY A 99 3.55 13.49 -4.44
N LEU A 100 4.59 14.10 -3.87
CA LEU A 100 4.58 15.41 -3.23
C LEU A 100 5.60 16.31 -3.94
N TYR A 101 5.17 17.49 -4.36
CA TYR A 101 6.03 18.51 -4.96
C TYR A 101 6.00 19.78 -4.13
N LYS A 102 7.16 20.44 -4.05
CA LYS A 102 7.20 21.83 -3.59
C LYS A 102 6.52 22.74 -4.63
N GLN A 103 5.73 23.68 -4.14
CA GLN A 103 5.22 24.77 -4.97
C GLN A 103 6.31 25.83 -5.17
N ASP A 104 7.08 26.09 -4.12
CA ASP A 104 8.21 27.00 -4.05
C ASP A 104 9.44 26.23 -3.52
N PRO A 105 10.47 26.01 -4.36
CA PRO A 105 11.66 25.25 -3.96
C PRO A 105 12.45 25.93 -2.84
N GLY A 106 12.36 27.26 -2.72
CA GLY A 106 13.05 28.03 -1.68
C GLY A 106 12.41 27.93 -0.29
N LYS A 107 11.26 27.25 -0.17
CA LYS A 107 10.55 27.03 1.10
C LYS A 107 10.65 25.57 1.53
N PRO A 108 10.60 25.29 2.84
CA PRO A 108 10.53 23.91 3.33
C PRO A 108 9.23 23.23 2.90
N PHE A 109 9.23 21.91 2.73
CA PHE A 109 8.03 21.11 2.55
C PHE A 109 7.13 21.20 3.79
N PHE A 110 7.71 20.95 4.96
CA PHE A 110 6.97 20.79 6.21
C PHE A 110 7.27 21.96 7.14
N ARG A 111 6.50 23.04 7.00
CA ARG A 111 6.66 24.25 7.81
C ARG A 111 6.54 23.92 9.30
N ASP A 112 7.44 24.52 10.08
CA ASP A 112 7.47 24.44 11.55
C ASP A 112 7.57 23.02 12.11
N ILE A 113 8.01 22.03 11.33
CA ILE A 113 8.17 20.66 11.82
C ILE A 113 9.11 20.60 13.02
N LYS A 114 8.72 19.82 14.03
CA LYS A 114 9.52 19.61 15.25
C LYS A 114 10.81 18.85 14.92
N GLU A 115 11.90 19.21 15.59
CA GLU A 115 13.17 18.49 15.45
C GLU A 115 13.03 17.01 15.86
N GLY A 116 13.67 16.12 15.09
CA GLY A 116 13.57 14.67 15.28
C GLY A 116 12.21 14.06 14.96
N ALA A 117 11.26 14.83 14.40
CA ALA A 117 9.94 14.32 14.07
C ALA A 117 9.93 13.46 12.80
N ALA A 118 8.86 12.68 12.67
CA ALA A 118 8.52 11.96 11.46
C ALA A 118 7.30 12.58 10.79
N ILE A 119 7.28 12.55 9.45
CA ILE A 119 6.09 12.84 8.66
C ILE A 119 5.28 11.56 8.49
N THR A 120 3.97 11.70 8.41
CA THR A 120 3.05 10.59 8.09
C THR A 120 2.33 10.91 6.79
N ILE A 121 2.35 9.96 5.84
CA ILE A 121 1.60 10.03 4.59
C ILE A 121 0.70 8.80 4.53
N ARG A 122 -0.61 9.02 4.46
CA ARG A 122 -1.61 7.96 4.32
C ARG A 122 -2.29 8.04 2.97
N LEU A 123 -2.51 6.88 2.36
CA LEU A 123 -3.35 6.70 1.20
C LEU A 123 -4.44 5.69 1.57
N ASP A 124 -5.67 6.17 1.73
CA ASP A 124 -6.82 5.34 2.07
C ASP A 124 -7.73 5.15 0.85
N ARG A 125 -8.54 4.08 0.84
CA ARG A 125 -9.55 3.78 -0.18
C ARG A 125 -8.99 3.50 -1.59
N VAL A 126 -7.87 2.79 -1.68
CA VAL A 126 -7.37 2.26 -2.95
C VAL A 126 -8.18 1.02 -3.31
N VAL A 127 -8.93 1.06 -4.42
CA VAL A 127 -9.73 -0.09 -4.89
C VAL A 127 -9.23 -0.51 -6.26
N MET A 128 -9.15 -1.82 -6.46
CA MET A 128 -8.79 -2.45 -7.72
C MET A 128 -9.99 -3.20 -8.28
N ASN A 129 -10.03 -3.40 -9.60
CA ASN A 129 -11.08 -4.10 -10.35
C ASN A 129 -11.26 -5.59 -9.95
N ARG A 130 -10.41 -6.10 -9.06
CA ARG A 130 -10.42 -7.44 -8.48
C ARG A 130 -9.70 -7.41 -7.13
N PRO A 131 -9.87 -8.44 -6.28
CA PRO A 131 -9.13 -8.54 -5.03
C PRO A 131 -7.62 -8.39 -5.24
N ALA A 132 -7.00 -7.54 -4.44
CA ALA A 132 -5.58 -7.26 -4.49
C ALA A 132 -4.99 -7.21 -3.08
N ALA A 133 -3.71 -7.52 -2.98
CA ALA A 133 -2.94 -7.43 -1.75
C ALA A 133 -1.70 -6.56 -1.98
N PRO A 134 -1.37 -5.66 -1.02
CA PRO A 134 -0.11 -4.95 -1.05
C PRO A 134 1.07 -5.91 -0.85
N VAL A 135 2.22 -5.56 -1.41
CA VAL A 135 3.48 -6.28 -1.22
C VAL A 135 4.46 -5.35 -0.48
N PRO A 136 4.42 -5.26 0.86
CA PRO A 136 5.14 -4.23 1.63
C PRO A 136 6.64 -4.17 1.38
N ARG A 137 7.28 -5.31 1.10
CA ARG A 137 8.73 -5.36 0.79
C ARG A 137 9.11 -4.57 -0.47
N THR A 138 8.15 -4.31 -1.37
CA THR A 138 8.36 -3.52 -2.59
C THR A 138 8.24 -2.01 -2.36
N SER A 139 7.91 -1.59 -1.15
CA SER A 139 7.77 -0.19 -0.82
C SER A 139 9.08 0.56 -0.99
N LEU A 140 8.99 1.72 -1.63
CA LEU A 140 10.11 2.62 -1.78
C LEU A 140 9.67 4.08 -1.72
N VAL A 141 10.61 4.95 -1.37
CA VAL A 141 10.50 6.39 -1.52
C VAL A 141 11.59 6.85 -2.48
N HIS A 142 11.20 7.51 -3.57
CA HIS A 142 12.13 8.11 -4.51
C HIS A 142 12.08 9.62 -4.39
N MET A 143 13.23 10.23 -4.12
CA MET A 143 13.41 11.65 -3.91
C MET A 143 14.22 12.24 -5.06
N ARG A 144 13.84 13.44 -5.50
CA ARG A 144 14.54 14.20 -6.53
C ARG A 144 14.89 15.59 -6.00
N TYR A 145 16.17 15.91 -6.05
CA TYR A 145 16.72 17.19 -5.59
C TYR A 145 16.89 18.18 -6.75
N MET A 146 16.96 19.47 -6.42
CA MET A 146 17.37 20.49 -7.38
C MET A 146 18.87 20.36 -7.63
N LEU A 147 19.28 20.50 -8.90
CA LEU A 147 20.69 20.40 -9.26
C LEU A 147 21.50 21.55 -8.64
N GLU A 148 20.91 22.74 -8.55
CA GLU A 148 21.55 23.92 -7.96
C GLU A 148 21.91 23.73 -6.48
N ASP A 149 20.99 23.16 -5.70
CA ASP A 149 21.23 22.85 -4.27
C ASP A 149 22.35 21.82 -4.10
N LEU A 150 22.38 20.80 -4.96
CA LEU A 150 23.42 19.78 -5.00
C LEU A 150 24.78 20.38 -5.34
N GLN A 151 24.84 21.24 -6.35
CA GLN A 151 26.08 21.90 -6.78
C GLN A 151 26.64 22.83 -5.72
N THR A 152 25.77 23.48 -4.93
CA THR A 152 26.18 24.28 -3.76
C THR A 152 26.91 23.43 -2.71
N CYS A 153 26.64 22.12 -2.67
CA CYS A 153 27.32 21.16 -1.81
C CYS A 153 28.46 20.38 -2.52
N GLY A 154 28.83 20.77 -3.75
CA GLY A 154 29.86 20.09 -4.53
C GLY A 154 29.43 18.75 -5.14
N LEU A 155 28.12 18.47 -5.21
CA LEU A 155 27.56 17.24 -5.76
C LEU A 155 27.16 17.43 -7.23
N GLY A 156 27.38 16.39 -8.05
CA GLY A 156 27.03 16.38 -9.47
C GLY A 156 25.61 15.92 -9.77
N GLY A 157 25.30 15.77 -11.06
CA GLY A 157 23.97 15.36 -11.53
C GLY A 157 23.58 13.92 -11.15
N GLU A 158 24.56 13.08 -10.84
CA GLU A 158 24.37 11.73 -10.33
C GLU A 158 23.69 11.69 -8.95
N ALA A 159 23.89 12.72 -8.12
CA ALA A 159 23.27 12.88 -6.80
C ALA A 159 21.81 13.38 -6.88
N ARG A 160 21.26 13.55 -8.09
CA ARG A 160 19.91 14.12 -8.28
C ARG A 160 18.81 13.27 -7.67
N ASN A 161 19.05 11.97 -7.50
CA ASN A 161 18.05 11.05 -7.00
C ASN A 161 18.56 10.38 -5.74
N LEU A 162 17.66 10.14 -4.79
CA LEU A 162 17.87 9.27 -3.64
C LEU A 162 16.71 8.28 -3.57
N ILE A 163 17.01 7.00 -3.36
CA ILE A 163 16.00 5.96 -3.17
C ILE A 163 16.10 5.33 -1.79
N LEU A 164 14.97 5.14 -1.13
CA LEU A 164 14.84 4.45 0.15
C LEU A 164 13.97 3.24 -0.10
N THR A 165 14.39 2.05 0.35
CA THR A 165 13.61 0.81 0.12
C THR A 165 13.26 0.14 1.44
N ALA A 166 12.15 -0.59 1.44
CA ALA A 166 11.81 -1.47 2.57
C ALA A 166 12.67 -2.73 2.59
N ASP A 167 12.89 -3.36 1.41
CA ASP A 167 13.79 -4.50 1.28
C ASP A 167 15.23 -4.05 1.02
N LYS A 168 16.18 -4.57 1.81
CA LYS A 168 17.63 -4.33 1.61
C LYS A 168 18.15 -4.91 0.31
N GLN A 169 17.43 -5.89 -0.25
CA GLN A 169 17.78 -6.61 -1.48
C GLN A 169 16.80 -6.28 -2.61
N ASP A 170 16.11 -5.13 -2.54
CA ASP A 170 15.13 -4.75 -3.56
C ASP A 170 15.77 -4.71 -4.96
N PRO A 171 15.20 -5.40 -5.97
CA PRO A 171 15.73 -5.40 -7.33
C PRO A 171 15.87 -4.02 -7.97
N VAL A 172 15.15 -2.99 -7.48
CA VAL A 172 15.30 -1.61 -7.94
C VAL A 172 16.70 -1.05 -7.68
N LEU A 173 17.38 -1.52 -6.62
CA LEU A 173 18.70 -1.04 -6.21
C LEU A 173 19.77 -1.30 -7.27
N GLN A 174 19.59 -2.34 -8.10
CA GLN A 174 20.47 -2.64 -9.24
C GLN A 174 20.49 -1.55 -10.32
N THR A 175 19.58 -0.58 -10.25
CA THR A 175 19.45 0.52 -11.22
C THR A 175 19.89 1.87 -10.66
N TYR A 176 20.40 1.90 -9.41
CA TYR A 176 20.82 3.10 -8.71
C TYR A 176 22.29 3.00 -8.27
N ASN A 177 22.92 4.15 -8.13
CA ASN A 177 24.22 4.26 -7.47
C ASN A 177 24.04 3.97 -5.97
N GLU A 178 24.96 3.22 -5.35
CA GLU A 178 24.97 2.95 -3.91
C GLU A 178 24.96 4.23 -3.08
N LEU A 179 25.65 5.28 -3.55
CA LEU A 179 25.68 6.59 -2.91
C LEU A 179 24.33 7.32 -2.98
N SER A 180 23.40 6.85 -3.82
CA SER A 180 22.06 7.40 -4.05
C SER A 180 20.96 6.46 -3.55
N ALA A 181 21.29 5.57 -2.60
CA ALA A 181 20.33 4.63 -2.03
C ALA A 181 20.47 4.49 -0.52
N ARG A 182 19.36 4.15 0.15
CA ARG A 182 19.30 3.67 1.54
C ARG A 182 18.53 2.36 1.60
N PRO A 183 19.20 1.22 1.35
CA PRO A 183 18.55 -0.08 1.39
C PRO A 183 17.99 -0.41 2.78
N GLY A 184 16.72 -0.79 2.86
CA GLY A 184 16.06 -1.18 4.12
C GLY A 184 15.73 -0.03 5.06
N SER A 185 15.88 1.24 4.66
CA SER A 185 15.57 2.36 5.55
C SER A 185 14.07 2.60 5.75
N LEU A 186 13.20 1.75 5.21
CA LEU A 186 11.73 1.79 5.38
C LEU A 186 11.17 0.56 6.10
N ASP A 187 12.04 -0.27 6.71
CA ASP A 187 11.65 -1.55 7.34
C ASP A 187 11.05 -1.42 8.75
N GLY A 188 11.08 -0.22 9.35
CA GLY A 188 10.61 0.04 10.71
C GLY A 188 11.43 -0.66 11.80
N SER A 189 12.65 -1.11 11.51
CA SER A 189 13.50 -1.85 12.45
C SER A 189 14.11 -0.99 13.56
N SER A 190 14.15 0.33 13.38
CA SER A 190 14.64 1.28 14.38
C SER A 190 13.81 2.58 14.37
N PRO A 191 13.90 3.41 15.42
CA PRO A 191 13.24 4.73 15.44
C PRO A 191 13.68 5.68 14.32
N ASP A 192 14.89 5.48 13.78
CA ASP A 192 15.44 6.26 12.68
C ASP A 192 15.09 5.70 11.29
N ALA A 193 14.48 4.51 11.25
CA ALA A 193 13.96 3.93 10.03
C ALA A 193 12.54 4.47 9.74
N GLY A 194 12.26 4.69 8.45
CA GLY A 194 10.88 4.79 8.00
C GLY A 194 10.14 3.48 8.21
N ARG A 195 8.81 3.55 8.22
CA ARG A 195 7.95 2.39 8.39
C ARG A 195 6.79 2.47 7.42
N VAL A 196 6.52 1.37 6.73
CA VAL A 196 5.35 1.23 5.87
C VAL A 196 4.38 0.23 6.48
N GLU A 197 3.13 0.65 6.63
CA GLU A 197 2.03 -0.18 7.07
C GLU A 197 0.99 -0.26 5.94
N THR A 198 0.44 -1.45 5.76
CA THR A 198 -0.55 -1.70 4.71
C THR A 198 -1.65 -2.57 5.26
N ARG A 199 -2.88 -2.32 4.84
CA ARG A 199 -4.05 -3.08 5.26
C ARG A 199 -5.00 -3.27 4.08
N VAL A 200 -5.53 -4.49 3.95
CA VAL A 200 -6.75 -4.74 3.17
C VAL A 200 -7.92 -4.61 4.14
N GLU A 201 -8.82 -3.68 3.85
CA GLU A 201 -10.02 -3.39 4.64
C GLU A 201 -11.11 -4.42 4.37
N GLN A 202 -12.18 -4.40 5.18
CA GLN A 202 -13.29 -5.37 5.07
C GLN A 202 -14.04 -5.29 3.74
N ASP A 203 -14.08 -4.11 3.12
CA ASP A 203 -14.71 -3.86 1.81
C ASP A 203 -13.76 -4.18 0.64
N GLY A 204 -12.56 -4.70 0.91
CA GLY A 204 -11.54 -4.99 -0.08
C GLY A 204 -10.71 -3.77 -0.51
N ALA A 205 -10.99 -2.57 0.01
CA ALA A 205 -10.14 -1.42 -0.21
C ALA A 205 -8.78 -1.60 0.48
N ILE A 206 -7.75 -0.93 -0.03
CA ILE A 206 -6.40 -0.97 0.50
C ILE A 206 -6.07 0.38 1.12
N SER A 207 -5.53 0.34 2.34
CA SER A 207 -4.98 1.49 3.05
C SER A 207 -3.47 1.33 3.18
N LEU A 208 -2.74 2.40 2.92
CA LEU A 208 -1.28 2.48 3.02
C LEU A 208 -0.90 3.63 3.94
N SER A 209 0.12 3.43 4.78
CA SER A 209 0.66 4.47 5.64
C SER A 209 2.18 4.41 5.62
N LEU A 210 2.82 5.52 5.30
CA LEU A 210 4.25 5.74 5.44
C LEU A 210 4.48 6.66 6.64
N THR A 211 5.25 6.21 7.61
CA THR A 211 5.90 7.08 8.60
C THR A 211 7.36 7.24 8.20
N LEU A 212 7.79 8.48 7.94
CA LEU A 212 9.14 8.77 7.46
C LEU A 212 9.81 9.78 8.41
N PRO A 213 10.83 9.38 9.18
CA PRO A 213 11.68 10.32 9.90
C PRO A 213 12.14 11.45 8.99
N TYR A 214 11.96 12.70 9.39
CA TYR A 214 12.20 13.85 8.52
C TYR A 214 13.67 13.93 8.06
N ALA A 215 14.61 13.49 8.91
CA ALA A 215 16.03 13.40 8.57
C ALA A 215 16.31 12.46 7.37
N LEU A 216 15.40 11.52 7.05
CA LEU A 216 15.53 10.67 5.87
C LEU A 216 15.29 11.42 4.55
N LEU A 217 14.76 12.65 4.57
CA LEU A 217 14.70 13.51 3.39
C LEU A 217 16.07 14.08 2.99
N ARG A 218 17.06 14.03 3.89
CA ARG A 218 18.41 14.50 3.61
C ARG A 218 19.09 13.63 2.57
N HIS A 219 19.87 14.23 1.67
CA HIS A 219 20.73 13.46 0.77
C HIS A 219 21.81 12.69 1.56
N THR A 220 22.14 11.46 1.15
CA THR A 220 23.22 10.65 1.73
C THR A 220 24.60 11.29 1.62
N GLN A 221 24.81 12.04 0.54
CA GLN A 221 26.06 12.75 0.25
C GLN A 221 26.07 14.20 0.78
N ASP A 222 25.09 14.64 1.58
CA ASP A 222 25.14 15.96 2.22
C ASP A 222 26.37 16.05 3.14
N PRO A 223 27.36 16.92 2.85
CA PRO A 223 28.61 16.99 3.62
C PRO A 223 28.39 17.54 5.03
N TYR A 224 27.32 18.29 5.27
CA TYR A 224 27.06 18.90 6.58
C TYR A 224 26.30 17.97 7.52
N GLN A 225 25.69 16.91 6.98
CA GLN A 225 24.94 15.89 7.72
C GLN A 225 24.00 16.47 8.79
N ARG A 226 23.39 17.62 8.52
CA ARG A 226 22.47 18.27 9.45
C ARG A 226 21.16 17.48 9.47
N THR A 227 20.55 17.33 10.63
CA THR A 227 19.29 16.60 10.82
C THR A 227 18.14 17.50 11.25
N THR A 228 18.46 18.75 11.59
CA THR A 228 17.49 19.76 11.99
C THR A 228 16.64 20.22 10.80
N PRO A 229 15.33 20.48 11.01
CA PRO A 229 14.47 21.12 10.02
C PRO A 229 15.06 22.40 9.43
N GLY A 230 15.11 22.47 8.09
CA GLY A 230 15.77 23.56 7.35
C GLY A 230 17.31 23.56 7.42
N GLY A 231 17.92 22.59 8.10
CA GLY A 231 19.37 22.46 8.22
C GLY A 231 20.03 21.85 6.98
N PHE A 232 19.29 21.09 6.18
CA PHE A 232 19.74 20.46 4.93
C PHE A 232 18.81 20.83 3.77
N PHE A 233 19.29 20.68 2.53
CA PHE A 233 18.44 20.87 1.35
C PHE A 233 17.49 19.69 1.19
N GLU A 234 16.20 19.97 1.19
CA GLU A 234 15.17 18.97 0.96
C GLU A 234 15.07 18.61 -0.53
N PRO A 235 14.48 17.45 -0.89
CA PRO A 235 14.10 17.23 -2.28
C PRO A 235 13.13 18.32 -2.76
N ASN A 236 13.06 18.54 -4.07
CA ASN A 236 12.00 19.35 -4.68
C ASN A 236 10.72 18.51 -4.90
N HIS A 237 10.91 17.20 -5.04
CA HIS A 237 9.87 16.23 -5.27
C HIS A 237 10.24 14.91 -4.62
N PHE A 238 9.29 14.25 -4.01
CA PHE A 238 9.44 12.83 -3.72
C PHE A 238 8.10 12.11 -3.82
N HIS A 239 8.16 10.81 -4.03
CA HIS A 239 6.97 9.97 -4.00
C HIS A 239 7.23 8.68 -3.25
N PHE A 240 6.19 8.23 -2.56
CA PHE A 240 6.11 6.92 -1.92
C PHE A 240 5.32 5.99 -2.83
N GLU A 241 5.85 4.81 -3.13
CA GLU A 241 5.18 3.82 -3.96
C GLU A 241 5.24 2.42 -3.36
N ILE A 242 4.27 1.58 -3.75
CA ILE A 242 4.20 0.16 -3.40
C ILE A 242 3.58 -0.61 -4.56
N GLU A 243 3.97 -1.87 -4.71
CA GLU A 243 3.33 -2.80 -5.62
C GLU A 243 2.13 -3.49 -4.96
N LEU A 244 1.03 -3.56 -5.71
CA LEU A 244 -0.16 -4.34 -5.39
C LEU A 244 -0.23 -5.52 -6.36
N MET A 245 -0.54 -6.69 -5.83
CA MET A 245 -0.66 -7.93 -6.60
C MET A 245 -2.10 -8.45 -6.54
N PRO A 246 -2.61 -9.11 -7.60
CA PRO A 246 -3.86 -9.84 -7.50
C PRO A 246 -3.80 -10.82 -6.32
N ALA A 247 -4.78 -10.74 -5.43
CA ALA A 247 -4.90 -11.72 -4.37
C ALA A 247 -5.32 -13.05 -4.99
N GLY A 248 -4.78 -14.17 -4.48
CA GLY A 248 -5.29 -15.50 -4.81
C GLY A 248 -6.78 -15.61 -4.44
N PRO A 249 -7.49 -16.65 -4.91
CA PRO A 249 -8.86 -16.90 -4.45
C PRO A 249 -8.87 -16.91 -2.93
N ALA A 250 -9.79 -16.14 -2.32
CA ALA A 250 -9.96 -16.13 -0.88
C ALA A 250 -10.14 -17.59 -0.42
N ALA A 251 -9.40 -18.00 0.61
CA ALA A 251 -9.67 -19.28 1.25
C ALA A 251 -11.16 -19.27 1.68
N PRO A 252 -11.91 -20.36 1.44
CA PRO A 252 -13.29 -20.42 1.89
C PRO A 252 -13.32 -20.13 3.39
N PRO A 253 -14.36 -19.43 3.90
CA PRO A 253 -14.54 -19.27 5.33
C PRO A 253 -14.40 -20.64 6.01
N PRO A 254 -13.76 -20.74 7.19
CA PRO A 254 -13.75 -21.99 7.93
C PRO A 254 -15.20 -22.43 8.08
N GLU A 255 -15.49 -23.60 7.51
CA GLU A 255 -16.80 -24.23 7.57
C GLU A 255 -17.21 -24.22 9.04
N GLN A 256 -18.23 -23.41 9.37
CA GLN A 256 -18.80 -23.46 10.71
C GLN A 256 -19.24 -24.90 10.90
N ALA A 257 -18.49 -25.62 11.74
CA ALA A 257 -18.81 -26.99 12.11
C ALA A 257 -20.28 -26.99 12.50
N SER A 258 -21.10 -27.57 11.63
CA SER A 258 -22.53 -27.69 11.84
C SER A 258 -22.68 -28.35 13.20
N ALA A 259 -23.30 -27.64 14.14
CA ALA A 259 -23.55 -28.16 15.47
C ALA A 259 -24.25 -29.51 15.30
N SER A 260 -23.53 -30.58 15.60
CA SER A 260 -24.08 -31.93 15.62
C SER A 260 -25.21 -31.94 16.64
N ASN A 261 -26.42 -32.29 16.18
CA ASN A 261 -27.58 -32.58 17.02
C ASN A 261 -27.17 -33.42 18.25
N PRO A 262 -27.59 -33.06 19.48
CA PRO A 262 -27.34 -33.91 20.63
C PRO A 262 -28.21 -35.17 20.50
N ALA A 263 -27.54 -36.31 20.37
CA ALA A 263 -28.15 -37.62 20.48
C ALA A 263 -28.70 -37.83 21.89
N VAL A 264 -29.94 -38.31 21.91
CA VAL A 264 -30.67 -39.05 22.96
C VAL A 264 -29.81 -39.49 24.16
N ALA A 265 -30.14 -38.94 25.32
CA ALA A 265 -29.62 -39.38 26.61
C ALA A 265 -30.09 -40.81 26.94
N GLN A 266 -29.14 -41.72 27.16
CA GLN A 266 -29.39 -42.97 27.87
C GLN A 266 -29.11 -42.75 29.37
N ALA A 267 -30.08 -43.14 30.20
CA ALA A 267 -30.01 -43.09 31.65
C ALA A 267 -29.08 -44.19 32.19
N PRO A 268 -28.23 -43.91 33.20
CA PRO A 268 -27.56 -44.93 33.96
C PRO A 268 -28.36 -45.36 35.20
N ASP A 269 -28.29 -46.67 35.44
CA ASP A 269 -28.89 -47.43 36.52
C ASP A 269 -28.56 -46.93 37.93
N ALA A 270 -29.53 -47.18 38.81
CA ALA A 270 -29.51 -46.88 40.23
C ALA A 270 -28.46 -47.69 41.00
N ALA A 271 -27.62 -46.98 41.77
CA ALA A 271 -26.82 -47.56 42.85
C ALA A 271 -27.45 -47.18 44.20
N ALA A 272 -27.95 -48.19 44.91
CA ALA A 272 -28.41 -48.09 46.29
C ALA A 272 -27.21 -48.19 47.24
N GLY A 273 -27.05 -47.20 48.12
CA GLY A 273 -26.08 -47.19 49.21
C GLY A 273 -26.57 -46.31 50.35
N GLN A 274 -27.07 -46.95 51.42
CA GLN A 274 -27.42 -46.36 52.72
C GLN A 274 -26.13 -46.10 53.58
N PRO A 275 -26.22 -45.67 54.86
CA PRO A 275 -26.39 -44.29 55.28
C PRO A 275 -25.32 -43.82 56.30
N THR A 276 -25.30 -42.49 56.48
CA THR A 276 -24.86 -41.67 57.63
C THR A 276 -24.03 -42.29 58.78
N LYS A 277 -22.92 -41.60 59.12
CA LYS A 277 -22.48 -41.42 60.51
C LYS A 277 -22.02 -39.96 60.73
N VAL A 278 -22.57 -39.35 61.76
CA VAL A 278 -22.40 -37.95 62.21
C VAL A 278 -21.31 -37.88 63.31
N PRO A 279 -21.06 -36.73 63.98
CA PRO A 279 -19.81 -35.96 63.96
C PRO A 279 -19.00 -36.07 65.27
N SER A 280 -17.82 -35.45 65.35
CA SER A 280 -17.20 -35.12 66.63
C SER A 280 -16.10 -34.06 66.48
N ASP A 281 -16.42 -32.86 66.97
CA ASP A 281 -15.62 -31.89 67.75
C ASP A 281 -14.17 -31.51 67.37
N SER A 282 -14.05 -30.23 66.94
CA SER A 282 -13.40 -29.07 67.62
C SER A 282 -11.95 -29.18 68.17
N PRO A 283 -11.35 -28.09 68.70
CA PRO A 283 -10.68 -27.01 67.98
C PRO A 283 -9.20 -26.82 68.42
N ARG A 284 -8.35 -26.24 67.54
CA ARG A 284 -7.33 -25.20 67.80
C ARG A 284 -6.46 -25.00 66.58
#